data_AF-A0A6H1ZAV3-F1
#
_entry.id   AF-A0A6H1ZAV3-F1
#
_cell.length_a   1.000
_cell.length_b   1.000
_cell.length_c   1.000
_cell.angle_alpha   90.00
_cell.angle_beta   90.00
_cell.angle_gamma   90.00
#
_symmetry.space_group_name_H-M   'P 1'
#
loop_
_entity.id
_entity.type
_entity.pdbx_description
1 polymer ?
#
loop_
_entity_poly.entity_id
_entity_poly.type
_entity_poly.pdbx_seq_one_letter_code
_entity_poly.pdbx_strand_id
1 'polypeptide(L)'
;MIDKLDLIRKRGFLCEYCYKERAIELHHCLLHRMAGRLELDVEENLACVCHRCHTSGAVNGYKFRCTFWLTQCNRYGLLHMRSWLASLHLRATPRFE
;
A
#
# COMPACT_ATOMS: atom_id res chain seq x y z
N MET A 1 14.98 -4.47 -2.98
CA MET A 1 13.88 -5.31 -2.48
C MET A 1 13.54 -4.83 -1.09
N ILE A 2 12.29 -4.51 -0.80
CA ILE A 2 11.88 -4.03 0.54
C ILE A 2 11.94 -5.20 1.52
N ASP A 3 12.64 -5.01 2.63
CA ASP A 3 12.57 -5.95 3.75
C ASP A 3 11.24 -5.79 4.49
N LYS A 4 10.52 -6.90 4.63
CA LYS A 4 9.19 -6.92 5.25
C LYS A 4 9.21 -6.49 6.70
N LEU A 5 10.17 -7.00 7.48
CA LEU A 5 10.23 -6.72 8.91
C LEU A 5 10.60 -5.26 9.15
N ASP A 6 11.49 -4.70 8.34
CA ASP A 6 11.86 -3.29 8.44
C ASP A 6 10.70 -2.36 8.09
N LEU A 7 9.93 -2.66 7.03
CA LEU A 7 8.76 -1.85 6.71
C LEU A 7 7.68 -1.92 7.81
N ILE A 8 7.42 -3.12 8.36
CA ILE A 8 6.48 -3.29 9.48
C ILE A 8 6.97 -2.53 10.72
N ARG A 9 8.26 -2.61 11.06
CA ARG A 9 8.83 -1.85 12.18
C ARG A 9 8.67 -0.34 11.98
N LYS A 10 8.97 0.15 10.77
CA LYS A 10 8.85 1.57 10.39
C LYS A 10 7.41 2.08 10.51
N ARG A 11 6.41 1.25 10.20
CA ARG A 11 4.98 1.64 10.15
C ARG A 11 4.18 1.28 11.40
N GLY A 12 4.80 0.57 12.33
CA GLY A 12 4.13 -0.01 13.49
C GLY A 12 3.61 -1.42 13.22
N PHE A 13 3.49 -2.19 14.29
CA PHE A 13 3.18 -3.62 14.20
C PHE A 13 1.70 -3.94 14.00
N LEU A 14 0.81 -2.96 13.84
CA LEU A 14 -0.62 -3.18 13.65
C LEU A 14 -0.99 -3.20 12.17
N CYS A 15 -1.98 -4.03 11.83
CA CYS A 15 -2.59 -4.08 10.51
C CYS A 15 -3.17 -2.72 10.11
N GLU A 16 -2.72 -2.18 8.98
CA GLU A 16 -3.15 -0.87 8.47
C GLU A 16 -4.62 -0.85 7.99
N TYR A 17 -5.25 -2.03 7.87
CA TYR A 17 -6.68 -2.15 7.54
C TYR A 17 -7.56 -2.19 8.79
N CYS A 18 -7.33 -3.16 9.69
CA CYS A 18 -8.24 -3.40 10.82
C CYS A 18 -7.81 -2.75 12.13
N TYR A 19 -6.54 -2.36 12.26
CA TYR A 19 -5.93 -1.80 13.48
C TYR A 19 -6.06 -2.67 14.74
N LYS A 20 -6.43 -3.95 14.60
CA LYS A 20 -6.69 -4.89 15.71
C LYS A 20 -5.62 -5.97 15.84
N GLU A 21 -5.14 -6.46 14.71
CA GLU A 21 -4.23 -7.61 14.63
C GLU A 21 -2.82 -7.17 14.23
N ARG A 22 -1.82 -7.99 14.53
CA ARG A 22 -0.44 -7.72 14.11
C ARG A 22 -0.29 -7.82 12.59
N ALA A 23 0.41 -6.86 12.00
CA ALA A 23 0.85 -6.94 10.61
C ALA A 23 1.96 -7.99 10.47
N ILE A 24 1.79 -8.91 9.51
CA ILE A 24 2.74 -9.99 9.24
C ILE A 24 3.01 -10.19 7.73
N GLU A 25 2.28 -9.46 6.88
CA GLU A 25 2.31 -9.55 5.43
C GLU A 25 2.33 -8.14 4.82
N LEU A 26 2.88 -8.04 3.60
CA LEU A 26 2.79 -6.84 2.77
C LEU A 26 1.77 -7.08 1.66
N HIS A 27 0.94 -6.08 1.38
CA HIS A 27 -0.12 -6.13 0.39
C HIS A 27 0.01 -4.95 -0.58
N HIS A 28 0.08 -5.23 -1.88
CA HIS A 28 0.02 -4.22 -2.94
C HIS A 28 -1.38 -3.58 -3.01
N CYS A 29 -1.55 -2.44 -2.33
CA CYS A 29 -2.86 -1.88 -2.04
C CYS A 29 -3.40 -0.96 -3.14
N LEU A 30 -2.59 -0.02 -3.65
CA LEU A 30 -3.06 0.97 -4.63
C LEU A 30 -3.14 0.36 -6.03
N LEU A 31 -2.05 -0.31 -6.42
CA LEU A 31 -1.86 -0.98 -7.69
C LEU A 31 -1.49 -2.43 -7.44
N HIS A 32 -2.23 -3.36 -8.05
CA HIS A 32 -1.92 -4.78 -7.93
C HIS A 32 -0.51 -5.10 -8.43
N ARG A 33 0.08 -6.16 -7.86
CA ARG A 33 1.34 -6.70 -8.34
C ARG A 33 1.24 -7.05 -9.83
N MET A 34 2.19 -6.59 -10.62
CA MET A 34 2.32 -6.90 -12.04
C MET A 34 3.70 -7.50 -12.31
N ALA A 35 3.75 -8.57 -13.10
CA ALA A 35 5.02 -9.19 -13.48
C ALA A 35 5.91 -8.20 -14.25
N GLY A 36 7.20 -8.13 -13.89
CA GLY A 36 8.16 -7.24 -14.52
C GLY A 36 8.07 -5.76 -14.13
N ARG A 37 7.16 -5.38 -13.21
CA ARG A 37 6.97 -3.99 -12.75
C ARG A 37 7.50 -3.82 -11.32
N LEU A 38 8.82 -3.84 -11.15
CA LEU A 38 9.47 -3.75 -9.84
C LEU A 38 9.24 -2.40 -9.14
N GLU A 39 8.90 -1.37 -9.89
CA GLU A 39 8.52 -0.05 -9.36
C GLU A 39 7.17 -0.06 -8.60
N LEU A 40 6.45 -1.18 -8.61
CA LEU A 40 5.27 -1.41 -7.78
C LEU A 40 5.61 -2.05 -6.42
N ASP A 41 6.83 -2.59 -6.26
CA ASP A 41 7.35 -3.17 -5.02
C ASP A 41 8.01 -2.09 -4.14
N VAL A 42 7.29 -0.98 -3.96
CA VAL A 42 7.74 0.22 -3.25
C VAL A 42 6.85 0.52 -2.04
N GLU A 43 7.37 1.28 -1.08
CA GLU A 43 6.66 1.54 0.17
C GLU A 43 5.31 2.24 -0.09
N GLU A 44 5.26 3.15 -1.06
CA GLU A 44 4.07 3.90 -1.48
C GLU A 44 2.88 2.98 -1.82
N ASN A 45 3.15 1.76 -2.29
CA ASN A 45 2.12 0.81 -2.72
C ASN A 45 1.87 -0.34 -1.72
N LEU A 46 2.79 -0.60 -0.78
CA LEU A 46 2.74 -1.77 0.09
C LEU A 46 2.10 -1.44 1.43
N ALA A 47 0.93 -2.00 1.73
CA ALA A 47 0.29 -1.94 3.05
C ALA A 47 0.75 -3.10 3.95
N CYS A 48 1.02 -2.82 5.22
CA CYS A 48 1.30 -3.80 6.27
C CYS A 48 -0.01 -4.35 6.82
N VAL A 49 -0.31 -5.62 6.57
CA VAL A 49 -1.62 -6.21 6.91
C VAL A 49 -1.47 -7.51 7.70
N CYS A 50 -2.51 -7.85 8.47
CA CYS A 50 -2.59 -9.17 9.11
C CYS A 50 -3.08 -10.22 8.10
N HIS A 51 -2.72 -11.48 8.34
CA HIS A 51 -3.07 -12.60 7.47
C HIS A 51 -4.58 -12.74 7.25
N ARG A 52 -5.40 -12.54 8.29
CA ARG A 52 -6.86 -12.60 8.19
C ARG A 52 -7.44 -11.58 7.21
N CYS A 53 -6.96 -10.34 7.24
CA CYS A 53 -7.45 -9.28 6.34
C CYS A 53 -6.94 -9.46 4.92
N HIS A 54 -5.75 -10.04 4.76
CA HIS A 54 -5.20 -10.34 3.44
C HIS A 54 -5.96 -11.47 2.75
N THR A 55 -6.17 -12.59 3.45
CA THR A 55 -6.86 -13.77 2.91
C THR A 55 -8.35 -13.56 2.69
N SER A 56 -9.01 -12.71 3.48
CA SER A 56 -10.44 -12.39 3.28
C SER A 56 -10.69 -11.51 2.05
N GLY A 57 -9.65 -10.93 1.46
CA GLY A 57 -9.77 -9.98 0.35
C GLY A 57 -10.30 -8.60 0.76
N ALA A 58 -10.52 -8.35 2.06
CA ALA A 58 -11.03 -7.07 2.56
C ALA A 58 -10.11 -5.89 2.20
N VAL A 59 -8.81 -6.16 2.07
CA VAL A 59 -7.77 -5.20 1.68
C VAL A 59 -7.76 -4.87 0.17
N ASN A 60 -8.52 -5.57 -0.66
CA ASN A 60 -8.59 -5.28 -2.10
C ASN A 60 -9.60 -4.16 -2.44
N GLY A 61 -10.48 -3.81 -1.49
CA GLY A 61 -11.63 -2.92 -1.72
C GLY A 61 -11.23 -1.47 -1.96
N TYR A 62 -11.95 -0.79 -2.86
CA TYR A 62 -11.71 0.62 -3.22
C TYR A 62 -11.69 1.55 -2.00
N LYS A 63 -12.61 1.34 -1.05
CA LYS A 63 -12.64 2.11 0.21
C LYS A 63 -11.30 2.06 0.95
N PHE A 64 -10.67 0.89 1.04
CA PHE A 64 -9.37 0.77 1.70
C PHE A 64 -8.28 1.45 0.88
N ARG A 65 -8.31 1.37 -0.46
CA ARG A 65 -7.35 2.08 -1.31
C ARG A 65 -7.39 3.59 -1.09
N CYS A 66 -8.58 4.20 -0.99
CA CYS A 66 -8.71 5.62 -0.68
C CYS A 66 -8.15 5.95 0.71
N THR A 67 -8.50 5.16 1.74
CA THR A 67 -7.95 5.36 3.09
C THR A 67 -6.43 5.19 3.15
N PHE A 68 -5.91 4.19 2.45
CA PHE A 68 -4.48 3.92 2.36
C PHE A 68 -3.77 5.04 1.60
N TRP A 69 -4.31 5.53 0.48
CA TRP A 69 -3.79 6.69 -0.24
C TRP A 69 -3.64 7.91 0.67
N LEU A 70 -4.69 8.27 1.41
CA LEU A 70 -4.62 9.38 2.38
C LEU A 70 -3.54 9.15 3.44
N THR A 71 -3.39 7.90 3.91
CA THR A 71 -2.33 7.52 4.86
C THR A 71 -0.94 7.71 4.24
N GLN A 72 -0.73 7.30 2.99
CA GLN A 72 0.55 7.50 2.30
C GLN A 72 0.81 8.99 2.02
N CYS A 73 -0.21 9.76 1.64
CA CYS A 73 -0.09 11.22 1.49
C CYS A 73 0.28 11.91 2.81
N ASN A 74 -0.24 11.45 3.95
CA ASN A 74 0.17 11.95 5.26
C ASN A 74 1.62 11.57 5.61
N ARG A 75 2.12 10.41 5.13
CA ARG A 75 3.50 9.95 5.38
C ARG A 75 4.55 10.63 4.52
N TYR A 76 4.31 10.73 3.22
CA TYR A 76 5.31 11.18 2.24
C TYR A 76 4.98 12.54 1.61
N GLY A 77 3.78 13.05 1.82
CA GLY A 77 3.27 14.26 1.18
C GLY A 77 2.47 13.95 -0.09
N LEU A 78 1.42 14.73 -0.32
CA LEU A 78 0.56 14.60 -1.50
C LEU A 78 1.33 14.78 -2.81
N LEU A 79 2.26 15.74 -2.87
CA LEU A 79 3.08 16.00 -4.06
C LEU A 79 3.96 14.79 -4.41
N HIS A 80 4.62 14.20 -3.41
CA HIS A 80 5.42 12.98 -3.59
C HIS A 80 4.58 11.84 -4.17
N MET A 81 3.44 11.56 -3.54
CA MET A 81 2.55 10.47 -3.98
C MET A 81 2.03 10.67 -5.41
N ARG A 82 1.69 11.91 -5.78
CA ARG A 82 1.28 12.25 -7.15
C ARG A 82 2.43 12.10 -8.14
N SER A 83 3.63 12.55 -7.79
CA SER A 83 4.83 12.41 -8.64
C SER A 83 5.20 10.95 -8.85
N TRP A 84 5.19 10.13 -7.79
CA TRP A 84 5.39 8.69 -7.88
C TRP A 84 4.36 8.03 -8.81
N LEU A 85 3.06 8.33 -8.62
CA LEU A 85 2.02 7.75 -9.46
C LEU A 85 2.17 8.16 -10.93
N ALA A 86 2.56 9.41 -11.20
CA ALA A 86 2.85 9.91 -12.54
C ALA A 86 4.06 9.22 -13.18
N SER A 87 5.09 8.87 -12.39
CA SER A 87 6.29 8.17 -12.90
C SER A 87 6.06 6.69 -13.24
N LEU A 88 4.86 6.15 -13.05
CA LEU A 88 4.54 4.76 -13.42
C LEU A 88 4.07 4.59 -14.88
N HIS A 89 3.86 5.69 -15.62
CA HIS A 89 3.48 5.66 -17.04
C HIS A 89 2.30 4.70 -17.32
N LEU A 90 1.30 4.72 -16.43
CA LEU A 90 0.13 3.84 -16.53
C LEU A 90 -0.76 4.28 -17.70
N ARG A 91 -1.40 3.30 -18.36
CA ARG A 91 -2.40 3.60 -19.42
C ARG A 91 -3.55 4.45 -18.89
N ALA A 92 -3.96 4.21 -17.65
CA ALA A 92 -4.96 4.98 -16.94
C ALA A 92 -4.46 5.22 -15.51
N THR A 93 -4.30 6.49 -15.15
CA THR A 93 -3.88 6.87 -13.80
C THR A 93 -5.08 6.77 -12.85
N PRO A 94 -5.04 5.90 -11.83
CA PRO A 94 -6.13 5.80 -10.88
C PRO A 94 -6.27 7.10 -10.09
N ARG A 95 -7.51 7.44 -9.72
CA ARG A 95 -7.80 8.53 -8.78
C ARG A 95 -8.26 7.91 -7.48
N PHE A 96 -7.62 8.34 -6.39
CA PHE A 96 -7.98 7.96 -5.03
C PHE A 96 -8.54 9.23 -4.37
N GLU A 97 -9.83 9.44 -4.57
CA GLU A 97 -10.62 10.55 -4.03
C GLU A 97 -11.35 10.12 -2.75
#